data_AF-A0A7W0REV5-F1
#
_entry.id   AF-A0A7W0REV5-F1
#
_cell.length_a   1.000
_cell.length_b   1.000
_cell.length_c   1.000
_cell.angle_alpha   90.00
_cell.angle_beta   90.00
_cell.angle_gamma   90.00
#
_symmetry.space_group_name_H-M   'P 1'
#
loop_
_entity.id
_entity.type
_entity.pdbx_description
1 polymer ?
#
loop_
_entity_poly.entity_id
_entity_poly.type
_entity_poly.pdbx_seq_one_letter_code
_entity_poly.pdbx_strand_id
1 'polypeptide(L)'
;MDDRPRNLRTMLSEAKDSSELMVDLAYAALYFGDPGMAEEVHELEDRLHELVHDMRAVCVLAARSPREADAMSSVLRVISSIEGVANAAVDIARIVTHQVGIPRELVADLSDAEEVAHRVLVREGSHFARRVVRDFELPTAVGMRVMAIHRGRDWITDVGGDEVFLPGDQLFFYGSPSGITRLHQLAGAPDWVQPQPPEEVITTDLDRAIDVL
;
A
#
# COMPACT_ATOMS: atom_id res chain seq x y z
N MET A 1 -19.91 18.67 -1.26
CA MET A 1 -18.58 19.31 -1.36
C MET A 1 -18.34 20.01 -0.04
N ASP A 2 -17.63 19.38 0.89
CA ASP A 2 -17.35 19.93 2.21
C ASP A 2 -16.25 21.00 2.02
N ASP A 3 -16.69 22.24 1.81
CA ASP A 3 -15.87 23.42 1.47
C ASP A 3 -15.17 23.99 2.71
N ARG A 4 -14.49 23.13 3.47
CA ARG A 4 -13.53 23.57 4.48
C ARG A 4 -12.17 23.72 3.80
N PRO A 5 -11.51 24.88 3.89
CA PRO A 5 -10.16 25.03 3.36
C PRO A 5 -9.27 24.00 4.07
N ARG A 6 -8.79 23.00 3.33
CA ARG A 6 -7.91 21.97 3.88
C ARG A 6 -6.60 22.66 4.30
N ASN A 7 -6.21 22.43 5.55
CA ASN A 7 -4.95 22.93 6.07
C ASN A 7 -3.79 22.25 5.32
N LEU A 8 -2.87 23.04 4.75
CA LEU A 8 -1.70 22.53 4.02
C LEU A 8 -0.91 21.49 4.83
N ARG A 9 -0.80 21.66 6.15
CA ARG A 9 -0.16 20.66 7.02
C ARG A 9 -0.88 19.31 7.00
N THR A 10 -2.21 19.33 7.06
CA THR A 10 -3.03 18.10 7.02
C THR A 10 -2.93 17.43 5.66
N MET A 11 -2.99 18.22 4.58
CA MET A 11 -2.83 17.71 3.22
C MET A 11 -1.45 17.08 3.01
N LEU A 12 -0.39 17.71 3.53
CA LEU A 12 0.97 17.15 3.48
C LEU A 12 1.07 15.81 4.22
N SER A 13 0.46 15.71 5.40
CA SER A 13 0.44 14.45 6.15
C SER A 13 -0.26 13.36 5.35
N GLU A 14 -1.45 13.66 4.84
CA GLU A 14 -2.24 12.71 4.04
C GLU A 14 -1.53 12.29 2.75
N ALA A 15 -0.86 13.21 2.06
CA ALA A 15 -0.09 12.92 0.86
C ALA A 15 1.11 12.00 1.18
N LYS A 16 1.82 12.28 2.27
CA LYS A 16 2.95 11.47 2.74
C LYS A 16 2.47 10.07 3.14
N ASP A 17 1.43 9.96 3.95
CA ASP A 17 0.91 8.68 4.42
C ASP A 17 0.34 7.85 3.25
N SER A 18 -0.28 8.50 2.25
CA SER A 18 -0.72 7.84 1.02
C SER A 18 0.48 7.33 0.19
N SER A 19 1.54 8.13 0.04
CA SER A 19 2.73 7.70 -0.70
C SER A 19 3.47 6.53 -0.04
N GLU A 20 3.51 6.47 1.29
CA GLU A 20 4.07 5.33 2.03
C GLU A 20 3.24 4.08 1.81
N LEU A 21 1.91 4.19 1.92
CA LEU A 21 1.00 3.08 1.64
C LEU A 21 1.16 2.58 0.19
N MET A 22 1.28 3.47 -0.79
CA MET A 22 1.49 3.08 -2.19
C MET A 22 2.75 2.22 -2.35
N VAL A 23 3.85 2.57 -1.68
CA VAL A 23 5.10 1.79 -1.71
C VAL A 23 4.90 0.42 -1.08
N ASP A 24 4.28 0.38 0.10
CA ASP A 24 3.98 -0.86 0.81
C ASP A 24 3.12 -1.82 -0.04
N LEU A 25 2.08 -1.28 -0.69
CA LEU A 25 1.20 -2.04 -1.58
C LEU A 25 1.88 -2.47 -2.88
N ALA A 26 2.74 -1.64 -3.46
CA ALA A 26 3.46 -1.99 -4.67
C ALA A 26 4.41 -3.18 -4.43
N TYR A 27 5.14 -3.18 -3.32
CA TYR A 27 5.98 -4.32 -2.94
C TYR A 27 5.17 -5.55 -2.57
N ALA A 28 4.03 -5.40 -1.89
CA ALA A 28 3.16 -6.53 -1.58
C ALA A 28 2.52 -7.12 -2.85
N ALA A 29 2.04 -6.29 -3.77
CA ALA A 29 1.53 -6.73 -5.08
C ALA A 29 2.57 -7.58 -5.81
N LEU A 30 3.83 -7.16 -5.73
CA LEU A 30 4.96 -7.82 -6.33
C LEU A 30 5.29 -9.15 -5.67
N TYR A 31 5.38 -9.17 -4.34
CA TYR A 31 5.68 -10.36 -3.55
C TYR A 31 4.60 -11.44 -3.66
N PHE A 32 3.32 -11.04 -3.58
CA PHE A 32 2.18 -11.96 -3.67
C PHE A 32 1.74 -12.23 -5.10
N GLY A 33 2.26 -11.48 -6.09
CA GLY A 33 1.74 -11.50 -7.45
C GLY A 33 0.25 -11.16 -7.51
N ASP A 34 -0.22 -10.23 -6.68
CA ASP A 34 -1.64 -9.83 -6.58
C ASP A 34 -1.91 -8.57 -7.44
N PRO A 35 -2.53 -8.70 -8.64
CA PRO A 35 -2.88 -7.54 -9.46
C PRO A 35 -3.90 -6.62 -8.78
N GLY A 36 -4.70 -7.14 -7.84
CA GLY A 36 -5.64 -6.34 -7.08
C GLY A 36 -4.93 -5.32 -6.20
N MET A 37 -3.82 -5.68 -5.53
CA MET A 37 -3.01 -4.69 -4.81
C MET A 37 -2.38 -3.65 -5.74
N ALA A 38 -1.98 -4.06 -6.95
CA ALA A 38 -1.43 -3.14 -7.94
C ALA A 38 -2.48 -2.13 -8.46
N GLU A 39 -3.74 -2.54 -8.60
CA GLU A 39 -4.85 -1.64 -8.94
C GLU A 39 -5.10 -0.61 -7.83
N GLU A 40 -5.06 -1.04 -6.56
CA GLU A 40 -5.22 -0.14 -5.40
C GLU A 40 -4.11 0.94 -5.36
N VAL A 41 -2.89 0.63 -5.83
CA VAL A 41 -1.83 1.62 -6.01
C VAL A 41 -2.21 2.67 -7.07
N HIS A 42 -2.83 2.27 -8.18
CA HIS A 42 -3.31 3.22 -9.21
C HIS A 42 -4.44 4.11 -8.67
N GLU A 43 -5.38 3.56 -7.89
CA GLU A 43 -6.43 4.38 -7.27
C GLU A 43 -5.86 5.42 -6.29
N LEU A 44 -4.83 5.04 -5.52
CA LEU A 44 -4.13 5.97 -4.63
C LEU A 44 -3.32 7.03 -5.40
N GLU A 45 -2.75 6.70 -6.56
CA GLU A 45 -2.07 7.64 -7.45
C GLU A 45 -3.00 8.77 -7.88
N ASP A 46 -4.19 8.44 -8.38
CA ASP A 46 -5.18 9.43 -8.83
C ASP A 46 -5.55 10.40 -7.70
N ARG A 47 -5.83 9.86 -6.51
CA ARG A 47 -6.15 10.68 -5.33
C ARG A 47 -4.97 11.54 -4.90
N LEU A 48 -3.75 11.01 -4.92
CA LEU A 48 -2.55 11.76 -4.55
C LEU A 48 -2.29 12.90 -5.54
N HIS A 49 -2.49 12.67 -6.84
CA HIS A 49 -2.35 13.70 -7.87
C HIS A 49 -3.32 14.88 -7.64
N GLU A 50 -4.57 14.60 -7.32
CA GLU A 50 -5.54 15.64 -6.94
C GLU A 50 -5.07 16.42 -5.70
N LEU A 51 -4.64 15.71 -4.66
CA LEU A 51 -4.16 16.33 -3.42
C LEU A 51 -2.91 17.20 -3.65
N VAL A 52 -1.98 16.74 -4.47
CA VAL A 52 -0.78 17.47 -4.89
C VAL A 52 -1.15 18.73 -5.67
N HIS A 53 -2.12 18.64 -6.58
CA HIS A 53 -2.62 19.79 -7.33
C HIS A 53 -3.18 20.86 -6.40
N ASP A 54 -4.04 20.46 -5.46
CA ASP A 54 -4.65 21.37 -4.48
C ASP A 54 -3.59 22.02 -3.58
N MET A 55 -2.60 21.25 -3.09
CA MET A 55 -1.52 21.80 -2.27
C MET A 55 -0.68 22.84 -3.03
N ARG A 56 -0.41 22.61 -4.33
CA ARG A 56 0.30 23.58 -5.17
C ARG A 56 -0.48 24.89 -5.28
N ALA A 57 -1.80 24.81 -5.48
CA ALA A 57 -2.66 26.00 -5.52
C ALA A 57 -2.63 26.77 -4.19
N VAL A 58 -2.72 26.08 -3.05
CA VAL A 58 -2.62 26.69 -1.72
C VAL A 58 -1.27 27.40 -1.53
N CYS A 59 -0.16 26.76 -1.89
CA CYS A 59 1.18 27.36 -1.80
C CYS A 59 1.29 28.65 -2.63
N VAL A 60 0.78 28.64 -3.87
CA VAL A 60 0.82 29.82 -4.77
C VAL A 60 -0.02 30.98 -4.21
N LEU A 61 -1.21 30.70 -3.69
CA LEU A 61 -2.10 31.73 -3.12
C LEU A 61 -1.60 32.30 -1.79
N ALA A 62 -0.80 31.53 -1.04
CA ALA A 62 -0.25 31.93 0.25
C ALA A 62 1.00 32.82 0.15
N ALA A 63 1.79 32.70 -0.93
CA ALA A 63 3.04 33.44 -1.10
C ALA A 63 2.82 34.90 -1.54
N ARG A 64 2.70 35.84 -0.58
CA ARG A 64 2.40 37.27 -0.86
C ARG A 64 3.61 38.19 -0.74
N SER A 65 4.77 37.66 -0.36
CA SER A 65 6.03 38.38 -0.24
C SER A 65 7.21 37.49 -0.64
N PRO A 66 8.38 38.05 -0.98
CA PRO A 66 9.56 37.25 -1.31
C PRO A 66 9.97 36.25 -0.23
N ARG A 67 9.82 36.62 1.05
CA ARG A 67 10.12 35.75 2.19
C ARG A 67 9.13 34.59 2.31
N GLU A 68 7.84 34.84 2.09
CA GLU A 68 6.82 33.78 2.09
C GLU A 68 6.97 32.86 0.87
N ALA A 69 7.34 33.42 -0.29
CA ALA A 69 7.64 32.63 -1.48
C ALA A 69 8.83 31.68 -1.28
N ASP A 70 9.88 32.13 -0.60
CA ASP A 70 11.03 31.28 -0.26
C ASP A 70 10.64 30.13 0.69
N ALA A 71 9.79 30.42 1.69
CA ALA A 71 9.24 29.38 2.57
C ALA A 71 8.35 28.39 1.81
N MET A 72 7.46 28.87 0.93
CA MET A 72 6.59 28.01 0.12
C MET A 72 7.36 27.19 -0.92
N SER A 73 8.46 27.70 -1.45
CA SER A 73 9.37 26.94 -2.33
C SER A 73 9.86 25.65 -1.65
N SER A 74 10.21 25.73 -0.37
CA SER A 74 10.61 24.55 0.41
C SER A 74 9.48 23.53 0.54
N VAL A 75 8.24 23.99 0.75
CA VAL A 75 7.06 23.11 0.84
C VAL A 75 6.76 22.44 -0.51
N LEU A 76 6.78 23.20 -1.59
CA LEU A 76 6.61 22.68 -2.96
C LEU A 76 7.64 21.60 -3.28
N ARG A 77 8.88 21.75 -2.83
CA ARG A 77 9.91 20.72 -2.99
C ARG A 77 9.55 19.42 -2.29
N VAL A 78 9.02 19.49 -1.06
CA VAL A 78 8.55 18.30 -0.33
C VAL A 78 7.37 17.64 -1.05
N ILE A 79 6.40 18.43 -1.53
CA ILE A 79 5.27 17.93 -2.32
C ILE A 79 5.74 17.17 -3.56
N SER A 80 6.71 17.73 -4.31
CA SER A 80 7.29 17.05 -5.47
C SER A 80 8.05 15.78 -5.11
N SER A 81 8.70 15.71 -3.95
CA SER A 81 9.34 14.47 -3.49
C SER A 81 8.32 13.39 -3.17
N ILE A 82 7.20 13.75 -2.52
CA ILE A 82 6.10 12.81 -2.24
C ILE A 82 5.49 12.26 -3.54
N GLU A 83 5.20 13.13 -4.51
CA GLU A 83 4.72 12.74 -5.84
C GLU A 83 5.72 11.81 -6.56
N GLY A 84 7.02 12.10 -6.45
CA GLY A 84 8.07 11.24 -7.00
C GLY A 84 8.12 9.83 -6.41
N VAL A 85 7.92 9.71 -5.08
CA VAL A 85 7.84 8.40 -4.40
C VAL A 85 6.62 7.62 -4.88
N ALA A 86 5.47 8.27 -5.00
CA ALA A 86 4.25 7.66 -5.49
C ALA A 86 4.36 7.17 -6.94
N ASN A 87 4.95 7.98 -7.82
CA ASN A 87 5.21 7.57 -9.20
C ASN A 87 6.12 6.33 -9.27
N ALA A 88 7.14 6.26 -8.41
CA ALA A 88 8.00 5.08 -8.32
C ALA A 88 7.23 3.84 -7.83
N ALA A 89 6.32 3.99 -6.87
CA ALA A 89 5.44 2.91 -6.42
C ALA A 89 4.54 2.39 -7.56
N VAL A 90 3.98 3.29 -8.36
CA VAL A 90 3.20 2.95 -9.57
C VAL A 90 4.04 2.17 -10.56
N ASP A 91 5.29 2.56 -10.79
CA ASP A 91 6.20 1.84 -11.68
C ASP A 91 6.53 0.43 -11.19
N ILE A 92 6.66 0.23 -9.87
CA ILE A 92 6.80 -1.12 -9.27
C ILE A 92 5.53 -1.94 -9.49
N ALA A 93 4.36 -1.37 -9.19
CA ALA A 93 3.06 -2.04 -9.36
C ALA A 93 2.79 -2.42 -10.83
N ARG A 94 3.26 -1.61 -11.79
CA ARG A 94 3.14 -1.88 -13.23
C ARG A 94 3.80 -3.18 -13.67
N ILE A 95 4.83 -3.64 -12.98
CA ILE A 95 5.49 -4.91 -13.27
C ILE A 95 4.49 -6.08 -13.14
N VAL A 96 3.60 -6.00 -12.15
CA VAL A 96 2.54 -6.98 -11.90
C VAL A 96 1.41 -6.83 -12.92
N THR A 97 0.89 -5.61 -13.13
CA THR A 97 -0.26 -5.38 -14.04
C THR A 97 0.07 -5.71 -15.49
N HIS A 98 1.30 -5.43 -15.94
CA HIS A 98 1.77 -5.73 -17.29
C HIS A 98 2.37 -7.13 -17.44
N GLN A 99 2.40 -7.93 -16.37
CA GLN A 99 2.95 -9.30 -16.36
C GLN A 99 4.37 -9.35 -16.95
N VAL A 100 5.19 -8.33 -16.68
CA VAL A 100 6.56 -8.22 -17.20
C VAL A 100 7.43 -9.36 -16.68
N GLY A 101 7.08 -9.90 -15.51
CA GLY A 101 7.84 -10.93 -14.82
C GLY A 101 8.97 -10.34 -14.01
N ILE A 102 9.40 -11.06 -12.97
CA ILE A 102 10.43 -10.61 -12.03
C ILE A 102 11.40 -11.76 -11.81
N PRO A 103 12.72 -11.48 -11.75
CA PRO A 103 13.71 -12.47 -11.36
C PRO A 103 13.34 -13.11 -10.02
N ARG A 104 13.40 -14.45 -9.96
CA ARG A 104 12.91 -15.19 -8.80
C ARG A 104 13.70 -14.86 -7.54
N GLU A 105 14.98 -14.54 -7.70
CA GLU A 105 15.89 -14.12 -6.64
C GLU A 105 15.37 -12.87 -5.94
N LEU A 106 14.82 -11.90 -6.69
CA LEU A 106 14.27 -10.67 -6.11
C LEU A 106 12.98 -10.94 -5.30
N VAL A 107 12.16 -11.90 -5.73
CA VAL A 107 10.96 -12.31 -4.99
C VAL A 107 11.35 -13.07 -3.72
N ALA A 108 12.41 -13.89 -3.77
CA ALA A 108 12.95 -14.58 -2.62
C ALA A 108 13.55 -13.61 -1.60
N ASP A 109 14.29 -12.58 -2.03
CA ASP A 109 14.82 -11.55 -1.14
C ASP A 109 13.69 -10.78 -0.42
N LEU A 110 12.55 -10.56 -1.09
CA LEU A 110 11.36 -9.98 -0.48
C LEU A 110 10.67 -10.92 0.52
N SER A 111 10.90 -12.24 0.41
CA SER A 111 10.35 -13.23 1.34
C SER A 111 11.01 -13.23 2.71
N ASP A 112 12.24 -12.72 2.80
CA ASP A 112 13.00 -12.54 4.05
C ASP A 112 12.61 -11.25 4.80
N ALA A 113 11.63 -10.49 4.28
CA ALA A 113 11.14 -9.29 4.94
C ALA A 113 10.50 -9.62 6.30
N GLU A 114 10.97 -8.97 7.37
CA GLU A 114 10.41 -9.13 8.71
C GLU A 114 8.95 -8.65 8.80
N GLU A 115 8.59 -7.66 7.98
CA GLU A 115 7.26 -7.09 7.89
C GLU A 115 6.81 -6.96 6.43
N VAL A 116 5.54 -7.25 6.17
CA VAL A 116 4.93 -7.18 4.84
C VAL A 116 3.59 -6.46 4.90
N ALA A 117 3.21 -5.82 3.80
CA ALA A 117 1.85 -5.33 3.64
C ALA A 117 0.93 -6.45 3.15
N HIS A 118 -0.32 -6.51 3.62
CA HIS A 118 -1.27 -7.54 3.21
C HIS A 118 -2.70 -7.01 3.15
N ARG A 119 -3.49 -7.49 2.19
CA ARG A 119 -4.86 -7.02 1.94
C ARG A 119 -5.87 -8.12 2.24
N VAL A 120 -6.95 -7.76 2.95
CA VAL A 120 -8.02 -8.70 3.28
C VAL A 120 -9.38 -8.02 3.14
N LEU A 121 -10.33 -8.71 2.48
CA LEU A 121 -11.73 -8.28 2.39
C LEU A 121 -12.53 -8.73 3.61
N VAL A 122 -13.24 -7.81 4.27
CA VAL A 122 -14.16 -8.14 5.36
C VAL A 122 -15.43 -8.77 4.80
N ARG A 123 -15.67 -10.04 5.12
CA ARG A 123 -16.90 -10.73 4.71
C ARG A 123 -18.05 -10.46 5.68
N GLU A 124 -19.27 -10.47 5.14
CA GLU A 124 -20.48 -10.48 5.93
C GLU A 124 -20.49 -11.70 6.88
N GLY A 125 -20.87 -11.49 8.14
CA GLY A 125 -20.83 -12.54 9.19
C GLY A 125 -19.45 -12.94 9.72
N SER A 126 -18.36 -12.29 9.27
CA SER A 126 -17.02 -12.51 9.82
C SER A 126 -16.84 -11.91 11.23
N HIS A 127 -15.72 -12.23 11.89
CA HIS A 127 -15.42 -11.66 13.21
C HIS A 127 -15.15 -10.15 13.13
N PHE A 128 -14.59 -9.66 12.02
CA PHE A 128 -14.40 -8.23 11.78
C PHE A 128 -15.71 -7.48 11.50
N ALA A 129 -16.73 -8.14 10.94
CA ALA A 129 -17.95 -7.47 10.52
C ALA A 129 -18.64 -6.69 11.65
N ARG A 130 -18.76 -5.37 11.47
CA ARG A 130 -19.43 -4.42 12.38
C ARG A 130 -18.83 -4.39 13.78
N ARG A 131 -17.51 -4.48 13.88
CA ARG A 131 -16.74 -4.41 15.13
C ARG A 131 -15.70 -3.30 15.07
N VAL A 132 -15.39 -2.73 16.23
CA VAL A 132 -14.39 -1.65 16.34
C VAL A 132 -12.97 -2.22 16.30
N VAL A 133 -12.02 -1.49 15.68
CA VAL A 133 -10.63 -1.94 15.50
C VAL A 133 -9.97 -2.33 16.82
N ARG A 134 -10.17 -1.53 17.88
CA ARG A 134 -9.54 -1.76 19.18
C ARG A 134 -9.91 -3.09 19.83
N ASP A 135 -11.08 -3.67 19.52
CA ASP A 135 -11.55 -4.92 20.13
C ASP A 135 -10.63 -6.11 19.78
N PHE A 136 -9.84 -5.98 18.72
CA PHE A 136 -8.99 -7.06 18.22
C PHE A 136 -7.55 -6.97 18.69
N GLU A 137 -7.12 -5.82 19.22
CA GLU A 137 -5.73 -5.57 19.66
C GLU A 137 -4.68 -6.07 18.63
N LEU A 138 -4.95 -5.84 17.34
CA LEU A 138 -4.25 -6.49 16.22
C LEU A 138 -2.71 -6.47 16.31
N PRO A 139 -2.06 -5.34 16.68
CA PRO A 139 -0.60 -5.32 16.79
C PRO A 139 -0.06 -6.36 17.77
N THR A 140 -0.78 -6.64 18.86
CA THR A 140 -0.40 -7.61 19.88
C THR A 140 -0.92 -9.01 19.56
N ALA A 141 -2.16 -9.11 19.08
CA ALA A 141 -2.83 -10.39 18.86
C ALA A 141 -2.33 -11.13 17.61
N VAL A 142 -1.95 -10.40 16.56
CA VAL A 142 -1.52 -10.97 15.28
C VAL A 142 -0.21 -10.40 14.75
N GLY A 143 0.41 -9.43 15.42
CA GLY A 143 1.66 -8.83 14.95
C GLY A 143 1.50 -7.95 13.71
N MET A 144 0.27 -7.51 13.40
CA MET A 144 -0.04 -6.67 12.24
C MET A 144 -0.91 -5.50 12.65
N ARG A 145 -0.67 -4.33 12.06
CA ARG A 145 -1.47 -3.12 12.26
C ARG A 145 -2.27 -2.81 11.00
N VAL A 146 -3.43 -2.18 11.16
CA VAL A 146 -4.20 -1.64 10.01
C VAL A 146 -3.51 -0.36 9.54
N MET A 147 -3.21 -0.29 8.26
CA MET A 147 -2.65 0.88 7.60
C MET A 147 -3.74 1.73 6.97
N ALA A 148 -4.69 1.08 6.31
CA ALA A 148 -5.79 1.76 5.66
C ALA A 148 -7.02 0.88 5.52
N ILE A 149 -8.15 1.54 5.30
CA ILE A 149 -9.41 0.93 4.90
C ILE A 149 -9.84 1.58 3.60
N HIS A 150 -10.03 0.75 2.56
CA HIS A 150 -10.73 1.18 1.35
C HIS A 150 -12.19 0.75 1.43
N ARG A 151 -13.08 1.74 1.52
CA ARG A 151 -14.52 1.60 1.70
C ARG A 151 -15.26 2.30 0.57
N GLY A 152 -15.73 1.52 -0.40
CA GLY A 152 -16.50 2.04 -1.54
C GLY A 152 -15.65 2.89 -2.48
N ARG A 153 -15.58 4.20 -2.24
CA ARG A 153 -14.70 5.14 -2.97
C ARG A 153 -13.76 5.90 -2.04
N ASP A 154 -13.89 5.67 -0.74
CA ASP A 154 -13.17 6.42 0.28
C ASP A 154 -12.01 5.58 0.81
N TRP A 155 -10.85 6.23 0.86
CA TRP A 155 -9.69 5.73 1.59
C TRP A 155 -9.60 6.40 2.97
N ILE A 156 -9.49 5.56 4.00
CA ILE A 156 -9.28 5.95 5.39
C ILE A 156 -7.87 5.50 5.78
N THR A 157 -6.93 6.44 5.86
CA THR A 157 -5.53 6.17 6.22
C THR A 157 -5.20 6.50 7.68
N ASP A 158 -5.99 7.36 8.32
CA ASP A 158 -5.95 7.59 9.76
C ASP A 158 -6.90 6.63 10.49
N VAL A 159 -6.48 5.37 10.62
CA VAL A 159 -7.30 4.30 11.21
C VAL A 159 -7.10 4.28 12.73
N GLY A 160 -8.03 4.93 13.43
CA GLY A 160 -8.10 4.91 14.89
C GLY A 160 -8.74 3.64 15.45
N GLY A 161 -8.55 3.40 16.76
CA GLY A 161 -9.14 2.25 17.45
C GLY A 161 -10.68 2.25 17.51
N ASP A 162 -11.31 3.41 17.34
CA ASP A 162 -12.76 3.60 17.31
C ASP A 162 -13.39 3.34 15.92
N GLU A 163 -12.57 3.19 14.87
CA GLU A 163 -13.07 2.89 13.53
C GLU A 163 -13.78 1.53 13.53
N VAL A 164 -14.88 1.42 12.79
CA VAL A 164 -15.69 0.20 12.72
C VAL A 164 -15.44 -0.46 11.39
N PHE A 165 -14.97 -1.71 11.40
CA PHE A 165 -14.90 -2.50 10.17
C PHE A 165 -16.30 -2.86 9.69
N LEU A 166 -16.58 -2.64 8.41
CA LEU A 166 -17.84 -2.95 7.76
C LEU A 166 -17.65 -4.07 6.72
N PRO A 167 -18.65 -4.94 6.51
CA PRO A 167 -18.63 -5.86 5.39
C PRO A 167 -18.42 -5.14 4.06
N GLY A 168 -17.51 -5.67 3.24
CA GLY A 168 -17.10 -5.05 1.99
C GLY A 168 -15.88 -4.13 2.12
N ASP A 169 -15.45 -3.77 3.33
CA ASP A 169 -14.18 -3.06 3.53
C ASP A 169 -13.02 -3.90 3.03
N GLN A 170 -12.11 -3.27 2.28
CA GLN A 170 -10.79 -3.81 2.03
C GLN A 170 -9.83 -3.25 3.07
N LEU A 171 -9.30 -4.13 3.92
CA LEU A 171 -8.37 -3.76 4.98
C LEU A 171 -6.95 -4.00 4.50
N PHE A 172 -6.09 -3.00 4.68
CA PHE A 172 -4.67 -3.09 4.40
C PHE A 172 -3.92 -3.14 5.72
N PHE A 173 -3.11 -4.17 5.89
CA PHE A 173 -2.33 -4.41 7.08
C PHE A 173 -0.85 -4.31 6.78
N TYR A 174 -0.05 -4.03 7.79
CA TYR A 174 1.40 -4.11 7.74
C TYR A 174 1.94 -4.73 9.02
N GLY A 175 2.93 -5.61 8.91
CA GLY A 175 3.59 -6.25 10.04
C GLY A 175 4.01 -7.67 9.73
N SER A 176 4.18 -8.50 10.76
CA SER A 176 4.71 -9.84 10.61
C SER A 176 3.83 -10.73 9.72
N PRO A 177 4.39 -11.41 8.70
CA PRO A 177 3.65 -12.36 7.85
C PRO A 177 2.94 -13.48 8.64
N SER A 178 3.45 -13.82 9.83
CA SER A 178 2.87 -14.84 10.71
C SER A 178 1.42 -14.54 11.12
N GLY A 179 1.01 -13.25 11.08
CA GLY A 179 -0.35 -12.81 11.39
C GLY A 179 -1.37 -13.04 10.28
N ILE A 180 -0.93 -13.24 9.03
CA ILE A 180 -1.81 -13.24 7.84
C ILE A 180 -2.89 -14.32 7.92
N THR A 181 -2.51 -15.54 8.30
CA THR A 181 -3.47 -16.66 8.47
C THR A 181 -4.57 -16.30 9.46
N ARG A 182 -4.22 -15.63 10.57
CA ARG A 182 -5.19 -15.23 11.58
C ARG A 182 -6.08 -14.08 11.09
N LEU A 183 -5.54 -13.13 10.32
CA LEU A 183 -6.34 -12.07 9.68
C LEU A 183 -7.40 -12.65 8.75
N HIS A 184 -7.03 -13.66 7.95
CA HIS A 184 -7.97 -14.31 7.04
C HIS A 184 -9.15 -14.94 7.80
N GLN A 185 -8.88 -15.65 8.91
CA GLN A 185 -9.92 -16.21 9.77
C GLN A 185 -10.84 -15.14 10.38
N LEU A 186 -10.26 -14.01 10.83
CA LEU A 186 -11.03 -12.92 11.43
C LEU A 186 -11.92 -12.21 10.39
N ALA A 187 -11.43 -12.02 9.18
CA ALA A 187 -12.17 -11.42 8.07
C ALA A 187 -13.12 -12.39 7.37
N GLY A 188 -13.05 -13.68 7.69
CA GLY A 188 -13.77 -14.73 6.98
C GLY A 188 -13.28 -14.91 5.54
N ALA A 189 -12.04 -14.55 5.23
CA ALA A 189 -11.38 -14.73 3.93
C ALA A 189 -11.03 -16.22 3.68
N PRO A 190 -10.71 -16.64 2.44
CA PRO A 190 -10.25 -18.02 2.16
C PRO A 190 -8.94 -18.29 2.88
N ASP A 191 -8.60 -19.55 3.14
CA ASP A 191 -7.33 -19.88 3.79
C ASP A 191 -6.15 -19.32 2.99
N TRP A 192 -5.22 -18.67 3.69
CA TRP A 192 -3.99 -18.16 3.09
C TRP A 192 -2.93 -19.25 3.09
N VAL A 193 -2.30 -19.42 1.94
CA VAL A 193 -1.12 -20.27 1.78
C VAL A 193 0.01 -19.37 1.35
N GLN A 194 1.12 -19.41 2.08
CA GLN A 194 2.30 -18.65 1.73
C GLN A 194 2.75 -19.04 0.32
N PRO A 195 3.04 -18.06 -0.56
CA PRO A 195 3.68 -18.34 -1.83
C PRO A 195 5.00 -19.09 -1.56
N GLN A 196 5.08 -20.34 -2.00
CA GLN A 196 6.33 -21.08 -1.99
C GLN A 196 7.12 -20.63 -3.22
N PRO A 197 8.41 -20.28 -3.09
CA PRO A 197 9.26 -20.20 -4.27
C PRO A 197 9.18 -21.56 -4.98
N PRO A 198 8.92 -21.61 -6.30
CA PRO A 198 8.92 -22.88 -7.01
C PRO A 198 10.26 -23.59 -6.81
N GLU A 199 10.25 -24.89 -6.52
CA GLU A 199 11.45 -25.72 -6.39
C GLU A 199 12.42 -25.42 -7.53
N GLU A 200 13.72 -25.32 -7.21
CA GLU A 200 14.77 -25.23 -8.22
C GLU A 200 14.58 -26.35 -9.24
N VAL A 201 14.06 -26.01 -10.41
CA VAL A 201 14.29 -26.83 -11.58
C VAL A 201 15.75 -26.62 -11.90
N ILE A 202 16.60 -27.45 -11.30
CA ILE A 202 17.98 -27.63 -11.75
C ILE A 202 17.84 -28.06 -13.21
N THR A 203 17.96 -27.11 -14.14
CA THR A 203 18.06 -27.42 -15.56
C THR A 203 19.43 -28.09 -15.74
N THR A 204 19.45 -29.40 -15.60
CA THR A 204 20.59 -30.29 -15.87
C THR A 204 20.95 -30.36 -17.36
N ASP A 205 20.29 -29.57 -18.23
CA ASP A 205 20.51 -29.61 -19.68
C ASP A 205 21.59 -28.66 -20.20
N LEU A 206 22.25 -27.84 -19.37
CA LEU A 206 23.40 -27.06 -19.83
C LEU A 206 24.63 -27.93 -20.14
N ASP A 207 24.74 -29.12 -19.55
CA ASP A 207 25.85 -30.05 -19.84
C ASP A 207 25.67 -30.80 -21.18
N ARG A 208 24.45 -30.84 -21.74
CA ARG A 208 24.19 -31.48 -23.05
C ARG A 208 24.46 -30.57 -24.25
N ALA A 209 24.66 -29.28 -24.04
CA ALA A 209 24.92 -28.34 -25.13
C ALA A 209 26.40 -28.26 -25.53
N ILE A 210 27.31 -28.95 -24.83
CA ILE A 210 28.77 -28.88 -25.07
C ILE A 210 29.30 -30.02 -25.97
N ASP A 211 28.49 -31.03 -26.31
CA ASP A 211 28.92 -32.18 -27.14
C ASP A 211 28.60 -32.05 -28.65
N VAL A 212 28.36 -30.84 -29.19
CA VAL A 212 28.09 -30.63 -30.62
C VAL A 212 28.98 -29.55 -31.27
N LEU A 213 30.24 -29.43 -30.85
CA LEU A 213 31.25 -28.65 -31.59
C LEU A 213 32.45 -29.49 -32.00
#